data_AF-A0A7S2RGK1-F1
#
_entry.id   AF-A0A7S2RGK1-F1
#
_cell.length_a   1.000
_cell.length_b   1.000
_cell.length_c   1.000
_cell.angle_alpha   90.00
_cell.angle_beta   90.00
_cell.angle_gamma   90.00
#
_symmetry.space_group_name_H-M   'P 1'
#
loop_
_entity.id
_entity.type
_entity.pdbx_description
1 polymer ?
#
loop_
_entity_poly.entity_id
_entity_poly.type
_entity_poly.pdbx_seq_one_letter_code
_entity_poly.pdbx_strand_id
1 'polypeptide(L)'
;MAHRAMRRAVAFAPCPVGESTALGCAGNLFHLGWGPPPRRPKTGKAGGGGEDIGKNQSEAQAFLMKICDAPKRRRPEFTEAQYKRHFEIGRRYNIETSRLHNREAWELQLKIDLKGAAMAALPAEQQAFASEVLDFFPLDFRHPTTTPPVQGFDASRFMSDESEAK
;
A
#
# COMPACT_ATOMS: atom_id res chain seq x y z
N MET A 1 -38.64 -42.52 26.16
CA MET A 1 -38.08 -41.28 26.72
C MET A 1 -37.20 -40.64 25.66
N ALA A 2 -37.60 -39.48 25.13
CA ALA A 2 -36.97 -38.82 24.00
C ALA A 2 -35.75 -37.98 24.45
N HIS A 3 -34.55 -38.34 24.02
CA HIS A 3 -33.37 -37.50 24.19
C HIS A 3 -33.37 -36.38 23.14
N ARG A 4 -33.78 -35.19 23.56
CA ARG A 4 -33.75 -33.95 22.77
C ARG A 4 -32.32 -33.42 22.75
N ALA A 5 -31.77 -33.28 21.54
CA ALA A 5 -30.46 -32.74 21.25
C ALA A 5 -30.29 -31.29 21.77
N MET A 6 -29.21 -31.03 22.52
CA MET A 6 -28.72 -29.67 22.76
C MET A 6 -27.65 -29.33 21.72
N ARG A 7 -28.08 -28.84 20.54
CA ARG A 7 -27.20 -28.05 19.67
C ARG A 7 -27.18 -26.63 20.23
N ARG A 8 -26.15 -26.28 21.00
CA ARG A 8 -25.83 -24.88 21.30
C ARG A 8 -25.37 -24.23 20.01
N ALA A 9 -26.26 -23.48 19.37
CA ALA A 9 -25.88 -22.50 18.37
C ALA A 9 -25.05 -21.42 19.07
N VAL A 10 -23.73 -21.41 18.84
CA VAL A 10 -22.90 -20.25 19.17
C VAL A 10 -23.25 -19.21 18.10
N ALA A 11 -24.18 -18.32 18.45
CA ALA A 11 -24.47 -17.15 17.65
C ALA A 11 -23.20 -16.29 17.62
N PHE A 12 -22.55 -16.22 16.46
CA PHE A 12 -21.47 -15.28 16.19
C PHE A 12 -22.10 -13.89 16.20
N ALA A 13 -21.95 -13.16 17.30
CA ALA A 13 -22.45 -11.81 17.41
C ALA A 13 -21.72 -10.93 16.38
N PRO A 14 -22.43 -10.22 15.49
CA PRO A 14 -21.81 -9.18 14.68
C PRO A 14 -21.30 -8.07 15.61
N CYS A 15 -20.08 -7.57 15.36
CA CYS A 15 -19.51 -6.46 16.10
C CYS A 15 -20.53 -5.29 16.20
N PRO A 16 -20.72 -4.69 17.38
CA PRO A 16 -21.58 -3.53 17.54
C PRO A 16 -20.97 -2.35 16.79
N VAL A 17 -21.57 -1.97 15.66
CA VAL A 17 -21.37 -0.65 15.06
C VAL A 17 -22.08 0.32 16.00
N GLY A 18 -21.31 1.03 16.82
CA GLY A 18 -21.84 1.96 17.82
C GLY A 18 -22.75 3.02 17.19
N GLU A 19 -23.98 3.08 17.69
CA GLU A 19 -24.86 4.24 17.59
C GLU A 19 -24.25 5.38 18.42
N SER A 20 -23.47 6.26 17.79
CA SER A 20 -23.21 7.59 18.34
C SER A 20 -24.13 8.59 17.67
N THR A 21 -25.00 9.15 18.49
CA THR A 21 -25.93 10.25 18.25
C THR A 21 -25.42 11.34 17.32
N ALA A 22 -26.32 11.75 16.43
CA ALA A 22 -26.25 12.88 15.51
C ALA A 22 -25.55 14.13 16.08
N LEU A 23 -24.39 14.42 15.54
CA LEU A 23 -23.81 15.77 15.47
C LEU A 23 -23.26 15.92 14.05
N GLY A 24 -23.82 16.89 13.34
CA GLY A 24 -23.71 17.07 11.89
C GLY A 24 -22.34 16.84 11.29
N CYS A 25 -22.19 15.72 10.57
CA CYS A 25 -21.27 15.64 9.45
C CYS A 25 -22.08 15.87 8.19
N ALA A 26 -22.09 17.13 7.74
CA ALA A 26 -22.51 17.49 6.40
C ALA A 26 -21.87 16.51 5.40
N GLY A 27 -22.71 15.88 4.59
CA GLY A 27 -22.31 14.84 3.67
C GLY A 27 -21.23 15.34 2.70
N ASN A 28 -20.01 14.88 2.91
CA ASN A 28 -19.08 14.65 1.82
C ASN A 28 -19.21 13.19 1.42
N LEU A 29 -20.34 12.93 0.76
CA LEU A 29 -20.51 11.78 -0.11
C LEU A 29 -19.39 11.88 -1.16
N PHE A 30 -18.30 11.14 -0.91
CA PHE A 30 -17.25 10.91 -1.90
C PHE A 30 -17.93 10.21 -3.09
N HIS A 31 -18.42 11.01 -4.03
CA HIS A 31 -18.72 10.58 -5.38
C HIS A 31 -17.40 10.09 -5.99
N LEU A 32 -17.12 8.79 -5.81
CA LEU A 32 -16.19 8.04 -6.67
C LEU A 32 -16.83 7.87 -8.05
N GLY A 33 -17.12 9.01 -8.69
CA GLY A 33 -17.33 9.08 -10.12
C GLY A 33 -15.97 8.92 -10.78
N TRP A 34 -15.67 7.70 -11.24
CA TRP A 34 -14.62 7.48 -12.22
C TRP A 34 -15.05 8.16 -13.53
N GLY A 35 -14.80 9.47 -13.62
CA GLY A 35 -15.02 10.29 -14.79
C GLY A 35 -14.15 11.54 -14.69
N PRO A 36 -13.46 11.95 -15.77
CA PRO A 36 -12.68 13.18 -15.75
C PRO A 36 -13.61 14.38 -15.48
N PRO A 37 -13.20 15.35 -14.63
CA PRO A 37 -14.02 16.51 -14.34
C PRO A 37 -14.30 17.32 -15.63
N PRO A 38 -15.48 17.96 -15.75
CA PRO A 38 -15.81 18.76 -16.93
C PRO A 38 -14.79 19.88 -17.12
N ARG A 39 -14.16 19.94 -18.31
CA ARG A 39 -13.18 20.98 -18.67
C ARG A 39 -13.90 22.32 -18.75
N ARG A 40 -13.53 23.28 -17.88
CA ARG A 40 -13.91 24.69 -18.06
C ARG A 40 -13.22 25.25 -19.31
N PRO A 41 -13.89 26.08 -20.14
CA PRO A 41 -13.23 26.78 -21.22
C PRO A 41 -12.20 27.77 -20.65
N LYS A 42 -10.92 27.59 -20.99
CA LYS A 42 -9.86 28.55 -20.66
C LYS A 42 -10.09 29.81 -21.47
N THR A 43 -10.48 30.89 -20.81
CA THR A 43 -10.39 32.25 -21.36
C THR A 43 -8.92 32.57 -21.58
N GLY A 44 -8.58 32.94 -22.82
CA GLY A 44 -7.22 33.30 -23.21
C GLY A 44 -6.77 34.55 -22.46
N LYS A 45 -5.75 34.40 -21.62
CA LYS A 45 -4.97 35.53 -21.12
C LYS A 45 -3.68 35.58 -21.94
N ALA A 46 -3.56 36.63 -22.75
CA ALA A 46 -2.34 36.95 -23.48
C ALA A 46 -1.20 37.16 -22.46
N GLY A 47 -0.21 36.27 -22.49
CA GLY A 47 1.02 36.39 -21.74
C GLY A 47 2.05 37.10 -22.59
N GLY A 48 2.42 38.31 -22.18
CA GLY A 48 3.58 39.04 -22.66
C GLY A 48 4.89 38.29 -22.37
N GLY A 49 5.94 38.73 -23.08
CA GLY A 49 7.22 38.05 -23.23
C GLY A 49 7.85 37.55 -21.94
N GLY A 50 8.25 36.28 -21.98
CA GLY A 50 9.27 35.72 -21.11
C GLY A 50 10.59 35.70 -21.88
N GLU A 51 11.60 36.29 -21.28
CA GLU A 51 12.98 36.37 -21.75
C GLU A 51 13.55 35.00 -22.13
N ASP A 52 14.47 35.02 -23.10
CA ASP A 52 15.26 33.90 -23.62
C ASP A 52 16.15 33.24 -22.54
N ILE A 53 15.56 32.52 -21.59
CA ILE A 53 16.31 31.66 -20.66
C ILE A 53 16.35 30.25 -21.25
N GLY A 54 17.48 29.89 -21.87
CA GLY A 54 17.79 28.47 -22.13
C GLY A 54 18.14 28.10 -23.57
N LYS A 55 19.04 28.84 -24.23
CA LYS A 55 19.59 28.45 -25.55
C LYS A 55 20.70 27.38 -25.48
N ASN A 56 21.02 26.89 -24.28
CA ASN A 56 22.03 25.84 -24.05
C ASN A 56 21.42 24.62 -23.34
N GLN A 57 20.22 24.17 -23.73
CA GLN A 57 19.82 22.83 -23.33
C GLN A 57 20.78 21.85 -24.00
N SER A 58 21.51 21.08 -23.18
CA SER A 58 22.37 20.03 -23.71
C SER A 58 21.54 19.10 -24.60
N GLU A 59 22.14 18.53 -25.64
CA GLU A 59 21.43 17.59 -26.53
C GLU A 59 20.77 16.45 -25.74
N ALA A 60 21.36 16.07 -24.61
CA ALA A 60 20.81 15.12 -23.64
C ALA A 60 19.50 15.60 -23.01
N GLN A 61 19.38 16.89 -22.63
CA GLN A 61 18.15 17.44 -22.08
C GLN A 61 17.03 17.50 -23.14
N ALA A 62 17.36 17.86 -24.37
CA ALA A 62 16.41 17.84 -25.48
C ALA A 62 15.92 16.41 -25.81
N PHE A 63 16.80 15.41 -25.69
CA PHE A 63 16.44 14.00 -25.86
C PHE A 63 15.53 13.49 -24.72
N LEU A 64 15.83 13.83 -23.46
CA LEU A 64 14.98 13.50 -22.32
C LEU A 64 13.59 14.13 -22.42
N MET A 65 13.51 15.39 -22.87
CA MET A 65 12.21 16.04 -23.10
C MET A 65 11.41 15.31 -24.18
N LYS A 66 12.05 14.84 -25.26
CA LYS A 66 11.38 14.02 -26.28
C LYS A 66 10.88 12.67 -25.74
N ILE A 67 11.57 12.06 -24.77
CA ILE A 67 11.10 10.83 -24.12
C ILE A 67 9.86 11.12 -23.28
N CYS A 68 9.87 12.21 -22.51
CA CYS A 68 8.73 12.62 -21.70
C CYS A 68 7.50 13.00 -22.55
N ASP A 69 7.73 13.67 -23.67
CA ASP A 69 6.68 14.12 -24.60
C ASP A 69 6.24 13.04 -25.61
N ALA A 70 6.87 11.86 -25.59
CA ALA A 70 6.55 10.80 -26.52
C ALA A 70 5.06 10.41 -26.44
N PRO A 71 4.36 10.27 -27.58
CA PRO A 71 2.95 9.92 -27.58
C PRO A 71 2.75 8.54 -26.94
N LYS A 72 1.72 8.43 -26.08
CA LYS A 72 1.36 7.17 -25.45
C LYS A 72 1.03 6.14 -26.53
N ARG A 73 1.68 4.99 -26.47
CA ARG A 73 1.36 3.85 -27.36
C ARG A 73 -0.11 3.47 -27.16
N ARG A 74 -0.84 3.24 -28.25
CA ARG A 74 -2.22 2.74 -28.18
C ARG A 74 -2.20 1.33 -27.59
N ARG A 75 -3.07 1.08 -26.62
CA ARG A 75 -3.24 -0.25 -26.05
C ARG A 75 -3.90 -1.16 -27.12
N PRO A 76 -3.45 -2.42 -27.28
CA PRO A 76 -4.19 -3.38 -28.07
C PRO A 76 -5.61 -3.56 -27.53
N GLU A 77 -6.61 -3.58 -28.41
CA GLU A 77 -7.99 -3.87 -28.02
C GLU A 77 -8.13 -5.36 -27.74
N PHE A 78 -8.72 -5.70 -26.60
CA PHE A 78 -8.99 -7.09 -26.25
C PHE A 78 -10.25 -7.59 -26.95
N THR A 79 -10.32 -8.90 -27.19
CA THR A 79 -11.59 -9.51 -27.59
C THR A 79 -12.60 -9.45 -26.43
N GLU A 80 -13.90 -9.50 -26.70
CA GLU A 80 -14.92 -9.49 -25.64
C GLU A 80 -14.73 -10.62 -24.61
N ALA A 81 -14.31 -11.80 -25.09
CA ALA A 81 -14.01 -12.93 -24.22
C ALA A 81 -12.82 -12.64 -23.28
N GLN A 82 -11.79 -11.95 -23.78
CA GLN A 82 -10.66 -11.51 -22.96
C GLN A 82 -11.08 -10.44 -21.94
N TYR A 83 -11.93 -9.49 -22.34
CA TYR A 83 -12.48 -8.49 -21.41
C TYR A 83 -13.26 -9.14 -20.26
N LYS A 84 -14.12 -10.12 -20.54
CA LYS A 84 -14.85 -10.88 -19.52
C LYS A 84 -13.89 -11.59 -18.57
N ARG A 85 -12.87 -12.27 -19.10
CA ARG A 85 -11.84 -12.93 -18.27
C ARG A 85 -11.08 -11.95 -17.39
N HIS A 86 -10.63 -10.82 -17.94
CA HIS A 86 -9.91 -9.80 -17.16
C HIS A 86 -10.79 -9.18 -16.07
N PHE A 87 -12.07 -8.96 -16.36
CA PHE A 87 -13.03 -8.48 -15.37
C PHE A 87 -13.19 -9.46 -14.21
N GLU A 88 -13.35 -10.75 -14.51
CA GLU A 88 -13.43 -11.80 -13.48
C GLU A 88 -12.15 -11.90 -12.65
N ILE A 89 -10.97 -11.81 -13.29
CA ILE A 89 -9.68 -11.78 -12.60
C ILE A 89 -9.61 -10.59 -11.64
N GLY A 90 -9.95 -9.38 -12.10
CA GLY A 90 -9.96 -8.18 -11.27
C GLY A 90 -10.92 -8.29 -10.08
N ARG A 91 -12.11 -8.85 -10.31
CA ARG A 91 -13.08 -9.10 -9.24
C ARG A 91 -12.53 -10.07 -8.19
N ARG A 92 -11.96 -11.20 -8.61
CA ARG A 92 -11.36 -12.19 -7.71
C ARG A 92 -10.18 -11.60 -6.94
N TYR A 93 -9.30 -10.87 -7.63
CA TYR A 93 -8.17 -10.19 -7.02
C TYR A 93 -8.63 -9.25 -5.90
N ASN A 94 -9.65 -8.42 -6.14
CA ASN A 94 -10.16 -7.50 -5.13
C ASN A 94 -10.71 -8.24 -3.90
N ILE A 95 -11.46 -9.33 -4.11
CA ILE A 95 -12.01 -10.15 -3.02
C ILE A 95 -10.88 -10.74 -2.18
N GLU A 96 -9.88 -11.38 -2.80
CA GLU A 96 -8.78 -12.00 -2.06
C GLU A 96 -7.90 -10.96 -1.38
N THR A 97 -7.64 -9.83 -2.04
CA THR A 97 -6.88 -8.73 -1.44
C THR A 97 -7.57 -8.20 -0.19
N SER A 98 -8.89 -7.97 -0.23
CA SER A 98 -9.64 -7.55 0.95
C SER A 98 -9.63 -8.61 2.06
N ARG A 99 -9.69 -9.91 1.71
CA ARG A 99 -9.58 -10.99 2.70
C ARG A 99 -8.22 -11.00 3.40
N LEU A 100 -7.14 -10.81 2.64
CA LEU A 100 -5.78 -10.72 3.20
C LEU A 100 -5.66 -9.54 4.16
N HIS A 101 -6.10 -8.34 3.75
CA HIS A 101 -6.06 -7.15 4.61
C HIS A 101 -6.87 -7.36 5.90
N ASN A 102 -8.07 -7.92 5.80
CA ASN A 102 -8.90 -8.18 6.98
C ASN A 102 -8.26 -9.20 7.93
N ARG A 103 -7.61 -10.22 7.38
CA ARG A 103 -6.87 -11.21 8.16
C ARG A 103 -5.68 -10.58 8.88
N GLU A 104 -4.86 -9.82 8.17
CA GLU A 104 -3.69 -9.15 8.74
C GLU A 104 -4.09 -8.15 9.83
N ALA A 105 -5.15 -7.37 9.59
CA ALA A 105 -5.70 -6.44 10.58
C ALA A 105 -6.19 -7.17 11.83
N TRP A 106 -6.89 -8.31 11.67
CA TRP A 106 -7.34 -9.12 12.79
C TRP A 106 -6.17 -9.72 13.57
N GLU A 107 -5.17 -10.27 12.88
CA GLU A 107 -3.96 -10.82 13.52
C GLU A 107 -3.19 -9.74 14.29
N LEU A 108 -3.11 -8.51 13.75
CA LEU A 108 -2.49 -7.39 14.43
C LEU A 108 -3.27 -6.97 15.68
N GLN A 109 -4.59 -6.86 15.58
CA GLN A 109 -5.44 -6.51 16.71
C GLN A 109 -5.31 -7.56 17.83
N LEU A 110 -5.33 -8.84 17.48
CA LEU A 110 -5.12 -9.92 18.43
C LEU A 110 -3.77 -9.79 19.16
N LYS A 111 -2.70 -9.44 18.45
CA LYS A 111 -1.38 -9.21 19.07
C LYS A 111 -1.39 -8.02 20.02
N ILE A 112 -2.09 -6.94 19.68
CA ILE A 112 -2.25 -5.77 20.54
C ILE A 112 -3.04 -6.14 21.80
N ASP A 113 -4.15 -6.87 21.64
CA ASP A 113 -5.00 -7.30 22.75
C ASP A 113 -4.26 -8.23 23.71
N LEU A 114 -3.56 -9.23 23.17
CA LEU A 114 -2.72 -10.14 23.96
C LEU A 114 -1.58 -9.41 24.66
N LYS A 115 -0.94 -8.45 24.00
CA LYS A 115 0.07 -7.60 24.62
C LYS A 115 -0.54 -6.81 25.78
N GLY A 116 -1.70 -6.20 25.59
CA GLY A 116 -2.41 -5.45 26.64
C GLY A 116 -2.75 -6.33 27.85
N ALA A 117 -3.29 -7.53 27.60
CA ALA A 117 -3.60 -8.49 28.66
C ALA A 117 -2.34 -8.95 29.41
N ALA A 118 -1.25 -9.22 28.70
CA ALA A 118 0.02 -9.60 29.31
C ALA A 118 0.60 -8.47 30.17
N MET A 119 0.54 -7.22 29.70
CA MET A 119 0.99 -6.05 30.46
C MET A 119 0.18 -5.86 31.74
N ALA A 120 -1.15 -6.05 31.68
CA ALA A 120 -2.01 -5.95 32.86
C ALA A 120 -1.78 -7.08 33.89
N ALA A 121 -1.30 -8.24 33.44
CA ALA A 121 -0.97 -9.37 34.30
C ALA A 121 0.36 -9.20 35.05
N LEU A 122 1.22 -8.25 34.64
CA LEU A 122 2.51 -8.00 35.30
C LEU A 122 2.34 -7.22 36.61
N PRO A 123 3.23 -7.43 37.60
CA PRO A 123 3.32 -6.55 38.77
C PRO A 123 3.61 -5.10 38.38
N ALA A 124 3.05 -4.14 39.12
CA ALA A 124 3.14 -2.71 38.80
C ALA A 124 4.58 -2.19 38.62
N GLU A 125 5.53 -2.72 39.38
CA GLU A 125 6.96 -2.37 39.29
C GLU A 125 7.57 -2.70 37.91
N GLN A 126 7.10 -3.77 37.28
CA GLN A 126 7.62 -4.26 36.00
C GLN A 126 6.89 -3.68 34.79
N GLN A 127 5.68 -3.13 34.98
CA GLN A 127 4.89 -2.52 33.91
C GLN A 127 5.57 -1.28 33.33
N ALA A 128 6.23 -0.47 34.16
CA ALA A 128 6.93 0.73 33.73
C ALA A 128 8.04 0.39 32.72
N PHE A 129 8.91 -0.57 33.06
CA PHE A 129 9.97 -1.02 32.18
C PHE A 129 9.44 -1.67 30.89
N ALA A 130 8.40 -2.52 31.00
CA ALA A 130 7.83 -3.18 29.83
C ALA A 130 7.07 -2.24 28.87
N SER A 131 6.74 -1.02 29.32
CA SER A 131 6.09 0.01 28.51
C SER A 131 7.08 0.85 27.68
N GLU A 132 8.39 0.71 27.93
CA GLU A 132 9.42 1.43 27.18
C GLU A 132 9.39 1.00 25.70
N VAL A 133 9.41 1.99 24.81
CA VAL A 133 9.42 1.78 23.36
C VAL A 133 10.87 1.68 22.90
N LEU A 134 11.23 0.59 22.24
CA LEU A 134 12.52 0.47 21.56
C LEU A 134 12.38 1.00 20.13
N ASP A 135 13.15 2.02 19.79
CA ASP A 135 12.99 2.79 18.54
C ASP A 135 13.59 2.13 17.28
N PHE A 136 14.37 1.05 17.42
CA PHE A 136 15.14 0.51 16.30
C PHE A 136 14.85 -0.95 15.99
N PHE A 137 14.50 -1.20 14.72
CA PHE A 137 14.61 -2.51 14.11
C PHE A 137 16.11 -2.87 13.96
N PRO A 138 16.49 -4.15 14.10
CA PRO A 138 17.87 -4.56 13.85
C PRO A 138 18.27 -4.24 12.41
N LEU A 139 19.35 -3.46 12.23
CA LEU A 139 19.85 -3.07 10.90
C LEU A 139 20.34 -4.27 10.07
N ASP A 140 20.56 -5.42 10.72
CA ASP A 140 21.01 -6.66 10.09
C ASP A 140 19.89 -7.43 9.37
N PHE A 141 18.64 -6.97 9.47
CA PHE A 141 17.51 -7.63 8.81
C PHE A 141 17.56 -7.39 7.29
N ARG A 142 17.94 -8.43 6.54
CA ARG A 142 17.95 -8.37 5.07
C ARG A 142 16.56 -8.57 4.50
N HIS A 143 16.22 -7.80 3.46
CA HIS A 143 15.02 -8.04 2.68
C HIS A 143 15.12 -9.39 1.95
N PRO A 144 14.02 -10.16 1.86
CA PRO A 144 14.01 -11.41 1.12
C PRO A 144 14.28 -11.14 -0.37
N THR A 145 15.27 -11.83 -0.92
CA THR A 145 15.61 -11.78 -2.35
C THR A 145 15.07 -13.02 -3.05
N THR A 146 14.75 -12.90 -4.34
CA THR A 146 14.27 -14.02 -5.16
C THR A 146 15.24 -15.21 -5.16
N THR A 147 16.55 -14.90 -5.22
CA THR A 147 17.62 -15.89 -5.13
C THR A 147 18.30 -15.74 -3.77
N PRO A 148 18.40 -16.82 -2.96
CA PRO A 148 19.11 -16.74 -1.70
C PRO A 148 20.60 -16.45 -1.93
N PRO A 149 21.28 -15.78 -0.99
CA PRO A 149 22.72 -15.53 -1.10
C PRO A 149 23.50 -16.84 -1.06
N VAL A 150 24.64 -16.87 -1.76
CA VAL A 150 25.57 -18.00 -1.71
C VAL A 150 26.18 -18.08 -0.30
N GLN A 151 26.16 -19.26 0.31
CA GLN A 151 26.68 -19.46 1.66
C GLN A 151 28.19 -19.16 1.71
N GLY A 152 28.59 -18.32 2.66
CA GLY A 152 30.00 -17.93 2.84
C GLY A 152 30.55 -16.99 1.76
N PHE A 153 29.73 -16.54 0.81
CA PHE A 153 30.16 -15.54 -0.17
C PHE A 153 30.21 -14.15 0.46
N ASP A 154 31.39 -13.56 0.47
CA ASP A 154 31.66 -12.23 0.97
C ASP A 154 31.99 -11.29 -0.19
N ALA A 155 31.03 -10.43 -0.54
CA ALA A 155 31.16 -9.50 -1.67
C ALA A 155 32.30 -8.49 -1.48
N SER A 156 32.68 -8.19 -0.23
CA SER A 156 33.74 -7.21 0.07
C SER A 156 35.12 -7.65 -0.46
N ARG A 157 35.34 -8.97 -0.60
CA ARG A 157 36.60 -9.55 -1.09
C ARG A 157 36.84 -9.37 -2.60
N PHE A 158 35.83 -8.97 -3.35
CA PHE A 158 35.89 -8.89 -4.82
C PHE A 158 35.60 -7.48 -5.35
N MET A 159 35.30 -6.52 -4.47
CA MET A 159 35.01 -5.13 -4.85
C MET A 159 36.24 -4.21 -4.77
N SER A 160 37.41 -4.71 -4.35
CA SER A 160 38.65 -3.93 -4.18
C SER A 160 39.49 -3.76 -5.45
N ASP A 161 39.22 -4.52 -6.51
CA ASP A 161 40.20 -4.68 -7.60
C ASP A 161 40.00 -3.72 -8.79
N GLU A 162 39.01 -2.82 -8.74
CA GLU A 162 38.73 -1.88 -9.84
C GLU A 162 39.42 -0.52 -9.73
N SER A 163 40.13 -0.21 -8.63
CA SER A 163 40.79 1.10 -8.44
C SER A 163 42.24 1.18 -8.92
N GLU A 164 42.86 0.08 -9.36
CA GLU A 164 44.30 0.05 -9.74
C GLU A 164 44.57 -0.06 -11.25
N ALA A 165 43.54 -0.03 -12.10
CA ALA A 165 43.69 -0.01 -13.56
C ALA A 165 43.50 1.42 -14.13
N LYS A 166 44.40 2.35 -13.78
CA LYS A 166 44.59 3.62 -14.49
C LYS A 166 46.05 4.05 -14.52
#